data_AF-A0A924CEN7-F1
#
_entry.id   AF-A0A924CEN7-F1
#
_cell.length_a   1.000
_cell.length_b   1.000
_cell.length_c   1.000
_cell.angle_alpha   90.00
_cell.angle_beta   90.00
_cell.angle_gamma   90.00
#
_symmetry.space_group_name_H-M   'P 1'
#
loop_
_entity.id
_entity.type
_entity.pdbx_description
1 polymer ?
#
loop_
_entity_poly.entity_id
_entity_poly.type
_entity_poly.pdbx_seq_one_letter_code
_entity_poly.pdbx_strand_id
1 'polypeptide(L)'
;MKIEKIIFKKLTFLLPALFSIVSATKAQWYDPEKVNKKAYAIYETAFQNAQNQNYAAAIANINKAIAIDPKFVEAYLSKAGIYADLKKYDSSVIDFEKALQLDSVYATTYLLPYSISLSGIGQFQKALTAVTQFLNNPTLNAQSIKAGNYRKSVYEFAIEYDKKHPAKNYVFARKNLGDSVNSGALEYYPSLTIDGKKLIFTRRIAGDEDFYECDLVDGKWSKAKPLGGRVNTNLNEGAQNISQDGEWIIFTGCNYPEGQGSCDLYISFKTKNSWSEAENIGPIVNTDFWE
;
A
#
# COMPACT_ATOMS: atom_id res chain seq x y z
N MET A 1 -66.92 -51.29 48.03
CA MET A 1 -67.94 -50.22 48.10
C MET A 1 -67.30 -49.04 48.83
N LYS A 2 -67.06 -47.92 48.11
CA LYS A 2 -66.66 -46.55 48.57
C LYS A 2 -65.41 -46.45 49.47
N ILE A 3 -64.26 -46.05 48.91
CA ILE A 3 -63.72 -44.67 48.85
C ILE A 3 -63.44 -44.08 50.25
N GLU A 4 -62.16 -44.00 50.62
CA GLU A 4 -61.62 -42.84 51.33
C GLU A 4 -60.25 -42.46 50.76
N LYS A 5 -60.09 -41.14 50.59
CA LYS A 5 -58.98 -40.43 49.95
C LYS A 5 -57.78 -40.38 50.89
N ILE A 6 -56.60 -40.76 50.42
CA ILE A 6 -55.33 -40.31 51.01
C ILE A 6 -54.70 -39.27 50.09
N ILE A 7 -54.54 -38.10 50.68
CA ILE A 7 -54.04 -36.84 50.13
C ILE A 7 -52.51 -36.96 50.01
N PHE A 8 -51.98 -36.99 48.78
CA PHE A 8 -50.57 -36.73 48.54
C PHE A 8 -50.38 -35.21 48.42
N LYS A 9 -49.77 -34.61 49.45
CA LYS A 9 -49.29 -33.22 49.42
C LYS A 9 -48.31 -33.06 48.25
N LYS A 10 -48.69 -32.23 47.26
CA LYS A 10 -47.76 -31.74 46.24
C LYS A 10 -46.74 -30.83 46.93
N LEU A 11 -45.48 -31.22 46.89
CA LEU A 11 -44.33 -30.41 47.24
C LEU A 11 -44.19 -29.32 46.16
N THR A 12 -44.67 -28.11 46.42
CA THR A 12 -44.42 -26.94 45.56
C THR A 12 -42.99 -26.46 45.78
N PHE A 13 -42.10 -26.80 44.84
CA PHE A 13 -40.82 -26.11 44.70
C PHE A 13 -41.09 -24.69 44.22
N LEU A 14 -40.91 -23.70 45.10
CA LEU A 14 -40.79 -22.30 44.71
C LEU A 14 -39.42 -22.11 44.04
N LEU A 15 -39.40 -22.05 42.71
CA LEU A 15 -38.25 -21.54 41.96
C LEU A 15 -38.25 -20.00 42.10
N PRO A 16 -37.18 -19.34 42.56
CA PRO A 16 -37.10 -17.90 42.44
C PRO A 16 -36.88 -17.56 40.96
N ALA A 17 -37.89 -16.97 40.33
CA ALA A 17 -37.76 -16.37 39.01
C ALA A 17 -36.82 -15.16 39.13
N LEU A 18 -35.54 -15.35 38.79
CA LEU A 18 -34.61 -14.25 38.52
C LEU A 18 -35.10 -13.52 37.27
N PHE A 19 -35.90 -12.48 37.46
CA PHE A 19 -36.16 -11.46 36.44
C PHE A 19 -34.86 -10.70 36.20
N SER A 20 -34.07 -11.19 35.25
CA SER A 20 -32.96 -10.42 34.68
C SER A 20 -33.59 -9.32 33.85
N ILE A 21 -33.64 -8.09 34.38
CA ILE A 21 -33.98 -6.91 33.60
C ILE A 21 -32.84 -6.72 32.59
N VAL A 22 -33.00 -7.31 31.41
CA VAL A 22 -32.19 -6.96 30.26
C VAL A 22 -32.67 -5.57 29.84
N SER A 23 -31.98 -4.55 30.34
CA SER A 23 -32.07 -3.20 29.81
C SER A 23 -31.66 -3.28 28.35
N ALA A 24 -32.64 -3.40 27.45
CA ALA A 24 -32.42 -3.25 26.03
C ALA A 24 -32.05 -1.79 25.79
N THR A 25 -30.76 -1.47 25.92
CA THR A 25 -30.20 -0.23 25.39
C THR A 25 -30.48 -0.28 23.89
N LYS A 26 -31.48 0.46 23.43
CA LYS A 26 -31.67 0.69 22.00
C LYS A 26 -30.35 1.27 21.50
N ALA A 27 -29.60 0.51 20.70
CA ALA A 27 -28.46 1.05 19.99
C ALA A 27 -28.98 2.23 19.18
N GLN A 28 -28.60 3.45 19.57
CA GLN A 28 -28.99 4.64 18.85
C GLN A 28 -28.13 4.68 17.59
N TRP A 29 -28.79 4.47 16.45
CA TRP A 29 -28.19 4.65 15.13
C TRP A 29 -27.55 6.02 15.02
N TYR A 30 -26.40 6.07 14.34
CA TYR A 30 -25.73 7.31 14.03
C TYR A 30 -26.64 8.17 13.16
N ASP A 31 -26.73 9.45 13.53
CA ASP A 31 -27.61 10.43 12.91
C ASP A 31 -26.77 11.67 12.60
N PRO A 32 -26.41 11.90 11.32
CA PRO A 32 -25.57 13.02 10.91
C PRO A 32 -26.12 14.38 11.34
N GLU A 33 -27.45 14.51 11.45
CA GLU A 33 -28.10 15.78 11.83
C GLU A 33 -27.97 16.08 13.33
N LYS A 34 -27.64 15.07 14.15
CA LYS A 34 -27.50 15.20 15.61
C LYS A 34 -26.06 15.36 16.08
N VAL A 35 -25.10 15.41 15.17
CA VAL A 35 -23.70 15.70 15.51
C VAL A 35 -23.60 17.06 16.21
N ASN A 36 -22.72 17.15 17.21
CA ASN A 36 -22.45 18.42 17.85
C ASN A 36 -22.06 19.49 16.82
N LYS A 37 -22.80 20.61 16.74
CA LYS A 37 -22.59 21.68 15.75
C LYS A 37 -21.14 22.21 15.72
N LYS A 38 -20.48 22.29 16.89
CA LYS A 38 -19.08 22.72 16.98
C LYS A 38 -18.13 21.66 16.43
N ALA A 39 -18.38 20.39 16.74
CA ALA A 39 -17.61 19.28 16.17
C ALA A 39 -17.75 19.25 14.64
N TYR A 40 -18.98 19.41 14.13
CA TYR A 40 -19.27 19.45 12.70
C TYR A 40 -18.54 20.60 11.99
N ALA A 41 -18.59 21.83 12.52
CA ALA A 41 -17.89 22.96 11.92
C ALA A 41 -16.36 22.76 11.84
N ILE A 42 -15.76 22.14 12.87
CA ILE A 42 -14.33 21.80 12.88
C ILE A 42 -14.03 20.70 11.86
N TYR A 43 -14.89 19.67 11.79
CA TYR A 43 -14.77 18.59 10.81
C TYR A 43 -14.88 19.11 9.37
N GLU A 44 -15.78 20.05 9.09
CA GLU A 44 -15.91 20.65 7.76
C GLU A 44 -14.61 21.35 7.36
N THR A 45 -13.99 22.09 8.28
CA THR A 45 -12.65 22.67 8.05
C THR A 45 -11.60 21.59 7.77
N ALA A 46 -11.70 20.45 8.47
CA ALA A 46 -10.80 19.32 8.23
C ALA A 46 -11.00 18.69 6.85
N PHE A 47 -12.24 18.58 6.40
CA PHE A 47 -12.60 18.06 5.08
C PHE A 47 -12.03 18.95 3.97
N GLN A 48 -12.15 20.27 4.08
CA GLN A 48 -11.53 21.21 3.15
C GLN A 48 -10.00 21.10 3.13
N ASN A 49 -9.36 20.94 4.30
CA ASN A 49 -7.93 20.69 4.37
C ASN A 49 -7.53 19.38 3.67
N ALA A 50 -8.32 18.32 3.81
CA ALA A 50 -8.07 17.05 3.16
C ALA A 50 -8.19 17.14 1.63
N GLN A 51 -9.18 17.88 1.10
CA GLN A 51 -9.31 18.13 -0.34
C GLN A 51 -8.10 18.87 -0.92
N ASN A 52 -7.50 19.77 -0.15
CA ASN A 52 -6.28 20.48 -0.51
C ASN A 52 -5.00 19.69 -0.19
N GLN A 53 -5.11 18.38 0.09
CA GLN A 53 -4.01 17.48 0.46
C GLN A 53 -3.22 17.90 1.72
N ASN A 54 -3.74 18.83 2.51
CA ASN A 54 -3.18 19.22 3.79
C ASN A 54 -3.61 18.24 4.89
N TYR A 55 -3.14 17.00 4.76
CA TYR A 55 -3.56 15.88 5.60
C TYR A 55 -3.20 16.06 7.09
N ALA A 56 -2.07 16.71 7.39
CA ALA A 56 -1.68 16.96 8.78
C ALA A 56 -2.69 17.88 9.50
N ALA A 57 -3.09 18.98 8.86
CA ALA A 57 -4.09 19.88 9.41
C ALA A 57 -5.48 19.25 9.45
N ALA A 58 -5.83 18.45 8.45
CA ALA A 58 -7.07 17.69 8.42
C ALA A 58 -7.17 16.73 9.62
N ILE A 59 -6.17 15.87 9.82
CA ILE A 59 -6.15 14.92 10.96
C ILE A 59 -6.22 15.67 12.30
N ALA A 60 -5.50 16.79 12.45
CA ALA A 60 -5.54 17.58 13.68
C ALA A 60 -6.94 18.11 13.99
N ASN A 61 -7.67 18.60 12.97
CA ASN A 61 -9.04 19.09 13.15
C ASN A 61 -10.04 17.94 13.34
N ILE A 62 -9.89 16.83 12.63
CA ILE A 62 -10.70 15.62 12.86
C ILE A 62 -10.57 15.16 14.33
N ASN A 63 -9.35 15.10 14.87
CA ASN A 63 -9.14 14.71 16.26
C ASN A 63 -9.82 15.67 17.25
N LYS A 64 -9.82 16.98 16.97
CA LYS A 64 -10.57 17.97 17.77
C LYS A 64 -12.09 17.75 17.67
N ALA A 65 -12.61 17.44 16.49
CA ALA A 65 -14.02 17.14 16.30
C ALA A 65 -14.44 15.88 17.08
N ILE A 66 -13.65 14.81 16.97
CA ILE A 66 -13.85 13.56 17.73
C ILE A 66 -13.77 13.77 19.24
N ALA A 67 -12.87 14.65 19.73
CA ALA A 67 -12.78 14.97 21.14
C ALA A 67 -14.04 15.68 21.68
N ILE A 68 -14.75 16.43 20.83
CA ILE A 68 -16.01 17.10 21.17
C ILE A 68 -17.20 16.13 21.04
N ASP A 69 -17.20 15.30 20.00
CA ASP A 69 -18.23 14.31 19.73
C ASP A 69 -17.62 12.93 19.41
N PRO A 70 -17.38 12.08 20.43
CA PRO A 70 -16.78 10.77 20.25
C PRO A 70 -17.63 9.76 19.48
N LYS A 71 -18.88 10.10 19.14
CA LYS A 71 -19.78 9.26 18.33
C LYS A 71 -19.87 9.72 16.88
N PHE A 72 -19.04 10.67 16.47
CA PHE A 72 -19.05 11.21 15.11
C PHE A 72 -18.43 10.24 14.10
N VAL A 73 -19.27 9.42 13.46
CA VAL A 73 -18.84 8.31 12.58
C VAL A 73 -18.04 8.79 11.37
N GLU A 74 -18.49 9.84 10.67
CA GLU A 74 -17.81 10.41 9.49
C GLU A 74 -16.41 10.89 9.83
N ALA A 75 -16.22 11.48 11.02
CA ALA A 75 -14.91 11.94 11.44
C ALA A 75 -13.91 10.77 11.52
N TYR A 76 -14.33 9.61 12.03
CA TYR A 76 -13.49 8.39 12.01
C TYR A 76 -13.27 7.87 10.59
N LEU A 77 -14.32 7.81 9.75
CA LEU A 77 -14.23 7.33 8.37
C LEU A 77 -13.31 8.19 7.50
N SER A 78 -13.39 9.52 7.61
CA SER A 78 -12.48 10.43 6.91
C SER A 78 -11.05 10.32 7.41
N LYS A 79 -10.84 10.15 8.72
CA LYS A 79 -9.49 9.92 9.26
C LYS A 79 -8.89 8.62 8.71
N ALA A 80 -9.71 7.56 8.65
CA ALA A 80 -9.31 6.28 8.08
C ALA A 80 -8.92 6.42 6.61
N GLY A 81 -9.74 7.11 5.81
CA GLY A 81 -9.45 7.42 4.40
C GLY A 81 -8.12 8.17 4.23
N ILE A 82 -7.89 9.23 5.00
CA ILE A 82 -6.63 9.99 4.96
C ILE A 82 -5.44 9.09 5.33
N TYR A 83 -5.56 8.25 6.36
CA TYR A 83 -4.49 7.33 6.72
C TYR A 83 -4.23 6.28 5.63
N ALA A 84 -5.27 5.81 4.93
CA ALA A 84 -5.12 4.91 3.78
C ALA A 84 -4.36 5.59 2.63
N ASP A 85 -4.67 6.85 2.31
CA ASP A 85 -3.96 7.64 1.28
C ASP A 85 -2.47 7.83 1.65
N LEU A 86 -2.19 8.02 2.93
CA LEU A 86 -0.83 8.08 3.48
C LEU A 86 -0.15 6.71 3.62
N LYS A 87 -0.80 5.61 3.17
CA LYS A 87 -0.34 4.21 3.31
C LYS A 87 -0.08 3.77 4.75
N LYS A 88 -0.68 4.46 5.73
CA LYS A 88 -0.64 4.12 7.16
C LYS A 88 -1.78 3.18 7.49
N TYR A 89 -1.73 1.97 6.92
CA TYR A 89 -2.84 1.03 6.94
C TYR A 89 -3.25 0.55 8.34
N ASP A 90 -2.30 0.38 9.27
CA ASP A 90 -2.61 0.03 10.67
C ASP A 90 -3.52 1.08 11.33
N SER A 91 -3.19 2.37 11.19
CA SER A 91 -4.01 3.45 11.73
C SER A 91 -5.36 3.55 11.04
N SER A 92 -5.38 3.37 9.70
CA SER A 92 -6.62 3.34 8.92
C SER A 92 -7.59 2.26 9.40
N VAL A 93 -7.09 1.03 9.62
CA VAL A 93 -7.90 -0.09 10.10
C VAL A 93 -8.52 0.20 11.47
N ILE A 94 -7.76 0.78 12.40
CA ILE A 94 -8.26 1.15 13.74
C ILE A 94 -9.46 2.10 13.62
N ASP A 95 -9.37 3.11 12.77
CA ASP A 95 -10.44 4.11 12.63
C ASP A 95 -11.65 3.56 11.87
N PHE A 96 -11.46 2.72 10.85
CA PHE A 96 -12.56 2.00 10.20
C PHE A 96 -13.28 1.06 11.17
N GLU A 97 -12.54 0.26 11.96
CA GLU A 97 -13.13 -0.62 12.97
C GLU A 97 -13.88 0.19 14.04
N LYS A 98 -13.38 1.38 14.39
CA LYS A 98 -14.10 2.28 15.31
C LYS A 98 -15.41 2.80 14.72
N ALA A 99 -15.41 3.23 13.46
CA ALA A 99 -16.62 3.65 12.77
C ALA A 99 -17.66 2.52 12.66
N LEU A 100 -17.22 1.31 12.28
CA LEU A 100 -18.06 0.11 12.22
C LEU A 100 -18.63 -0.29 13.58
N GLN A 101 -17.89 -0.06 14.68
CA GLN A 101 -18.38 -0.28 16.04
C GLN A 101 -19.46 0.73 16.44
N LEU A 102 -19.32 1.99 16.02
CA LEU A 102 -20.26 3.06 16.34
C LEU A 102 -21.58 2.92 15.57
N ASP A 103 -21.49 2.68 14.26
CA ASP A 103 -22.65 2.36 13.43
C ASP A 103 -22.25 1.49 12.26
N SER A 104 -22.57 0.20 12.36
CA SER A 104 -22.26 -0.76 11.32
C SER A 104 -23.00 -0.48 10.02
N VAL A 105 -24.24 0.01 10.07
CA VAL A 105 -25.08 0.22 8.87
C VAL A 105 -24.54 1.39 8.07
N TYR A 106 -24.30 2.52 8.72
CA TYR A 106 -23.69 3.71 8.10
C TYR A 106 -22.31 3.38 7.51
N ALA A 107 -21.44 2.74 8.30
CA ALA A 107 -20.08 2.43 7.89
C ALA A 107 -19.98 1.29 6.85
N THR A 108 -21.04 0.50 6.60
CA THR A 108 -20.99 -0.57 5.58
C THR A 108 -20.70 -0.05 4.17
N THR A 109 -21.03 1.21 3.88
CA THR A 109 -20.71 1.87 2.59
C THR A 109 -19.19 2.01 2.36
N TYR A 110 -18.38 1.89 3.41
CA TYR A 110 -16.92 1.99 3.40
C TYR A 110 -16.21 0.63 3.48
N LEU A 111 -16.92 -0.48 3.29
CA LEU A 111 -16.32 -1.82 3.35
C LEU A 111 -15.24 -2.07 2.29
N LEU A 112 -15.37 -1.47 1.10
CA LEU A 112 -14.34 -1.58 0.06
C LEU A 112 -13.01 -0.92 0.49
N PRO A 113 -12.94 0.38 0.84
CA PRO A 113 -11.69 1.00 1.32
C PRO A 113 -11.17 0.39 2.63
N TYR A 114 -12.07 -0.06 3.52
CA TYR A 114 -11.68 -0.83 4.70
C TYR A 114 -10.96 -2.14 4.33
N SER A 115 -11.50 -2.90 3.36
CA SER A 115 -10.86 -4.14 2.89
C SER A 115 -9.46 -3.90 2.32
N ILE A 116 -9.25 -2.76 1.64
CA ILE A 116 -7.94 -2.38 1.10
C ILE A 116 -6.96 -2.14 2.25
N SER A 117 -7.39 -1.41 3.28
CA SER A 117 -6.55 -1.15 4.46
C SER A 117 -6.21 -2.45 5.22
N LEU A 118 -7.18 -3.36 5.38
CA LEU A 118 -6.94 -4.70 5.96
C LEU A 118 -5.91 -5.50 5.16
N SER A 119 -5.97 -5.45 3.82
CA SER A 119 -5.00 -6.13 2.97
C SER A 119 -3.60 -5.50 3.08
N GLY A 120 -3.52 -4.18 3.29
CA GLY A 120 -2.27 -3.45 3.48
C GLY A 120 -1.50 -3.84 4.74
N ILE A 121 -2.18 -4.42 5.73
CA ILE A 121 -1.57 -5.00 6.95
C ILE A 121 -1.55 -6.54 6.93
N GLY A 122 -1.78 -7.15 5.77
CA GLY A 122 -1.74 -8.61 5.58
C GLY A 122 -2.93 -9.39 6.13
N GLN A 123 -3.99 -8.73 6.62
CA GLN A 123 -5.20 -9.38 7.14
C GLN A 123 -6.15 -9.79 5.99
N PHE A 124 -5.65 -10.58 5.04
CA PHE A 124 -6.37 -10.95 3.81
C PHE A 124 -7.70 -11.67 4.08
N GLN A 125 -7.78 -12.51 5.12
CA GLN A 125 -9.02 -13.21 5.45
C GLN A 125 -10.14 -12.23 5.87
N LYS A 126 -9.82 -11.22 6.70
CA LYS A 126 -10.78 -10.16 7.05
C LYS A 126 -11.11 -9.29 5.84
N ALA A 127 -10.11 -8.98 5.01
CA ALA A 127 -10.30 -8.19 3.80
C ALA A 127 -11.28 -8.89 2.83
N LEU A 128 -11.15 -10.21 2.66
CA LEU A 128 -12.06 -11.04 1.86
C LEU A 128 -13.49 -11.00 2.41
N THR A 129 -13.67 -11.10 3.73
CA THR A 129 -14.99 -10.96 4.36
C THR A 129 -15.60 -9.59 4.10
N ALA A 130 -14.84 -8.51 4.31
CA ALA A 130 -15.32 -7.14 4.12
C ALA A 130 -15.72 -6.87 2.66
N VAL A 131 -14.88 -7.25 1.69
CA VAL A 131 -15.20 -7.04 0.26
C VAL A 131 -16.35 -7.93 -0.22
N THR A 132 -16.51 -9.13 0.35
CA THR A 132 -17.67 -9.99 0.04
C THR A 132 -18.96 -9.37 0.57
N GLN A 133 -18.94 -8.81 1.78
CA GLN A 133 -20.09 -8.10 2.32
C GLN A 133 -20.41 -6.84 1.50
N PHE A 134 -19.38 -6.09 1.06
CA PHE A 134 -19.55 -4.97 0.13
C PHE A 134 -20.27 -5.41 -1.16
N LEU A 135 -19.81 -6.49 -1.80
CA LEU A 135 -20.37 -7.01 -3.04
C LEU A 135 -21.81 -7.55 -2.91
N ASN A 136 -22.25 -7.89 -1.70
CA ASN A 136 -23.64 -8.30 -1.45
C ASN A 136 -24.63 -7.13 -1.49
N ASN A 137 -24.17 -5.88 -1.59
CA ASN A 137 -25.06 -4.73 -1.74
C ASN A 137 -25.66 -4.70 -3.16
N PRO A 138 -26.99 -4.84 -3.33
CA PRO A 138 -27.63 -4.89 -4.64
C PRO A 138 -27.63 -3.54 -5.39
N THR A 139 -27.30 -2.43 -4.71
CA THR A 139 -27.36 -1.08 -5.30
C THR A 139 -26.00 -0.60 -5.83
N LEU A 140 -25.00 -1.48 -5.90
CA LEU A 140 -23.67 -1.10 -6.42
C LEU A 140 -23.71 -0.79 -7.92
N ASN A 141 -22.98 0.25 -8.32
CA ASN A 141 -22.74 0.53 -9.73
C ASN A 141 -21.70 -0.44 -10.33
N ALA A 142 -21.64 -0.51 -11.66
CA ALA A 142 -20.75 -1.43 -12.38
C ALA A 142 -19.26 -1.24 -12.04
N GLN A 143 -18.81 -0.01 -11.82
CA GLN A 143 -17.42 0.28 -11.48
C GLN A 143 -17.06 -0.24 -10.08
N SER A 144 -17.95 -0.05 -9.10
CA SER A 144 -17.82 -0.59 -7.75
C SER A 144 -17.79 -2.11 -7.74
N ILE A 145 -18.65 -2.76 -8.54
CA ILE A 145 -18.65 -4.23 -8.68
C ILE A 145 -17.32 -4.71 -9.27
N LYS A 146 -16.83 -4.06 -10.33
CA LYS A 146 -15.53 -4.39 -10.95
C LYS A 146 -14.38 -4.25 -9.95
N ALA A 147 -14.33 -3.13 -9.21
CA ALA A 147 -13.31 -2.90 -8.20
C ALA A 147 -13.38 -3.92 -7.05
N GLY A 148 -14.58 -4.21 -6.55
CA GLY A 148 -14.79 -5.22 -5.50
C GLY A 148 -14.37 -6.62 -5.94
N ASN A 149 -14.76 -7.05 -7.14
CA ASN A 149 -14.36 -8.36 -7.69
C ASN A 149 -12.85 -8.46 -7.91
N TYR A 150 -12.19 -7.40 -8.38
CA TYR A 150 -10.73 -7.36 -8.49
C TYR A 150 -10.06 -7.52 -7.12
N ARG A 151 -10.51 -6.78 -6.10
CA ARG A 151 -9.96 -6.92 -4.74
C ARG A 151 -10.21 -8.31 -4.17
N LYS A 152 -11.41 -8.85 -4.37
CA LYS A 152 -11.77 -10.21 -3.96
C LYS A 152 -10.83 -11.26 -4.55
N SER A 153 -10.57 -11.23 -5.87
CA SER A 153 -9.68 -12.21 -6.50
C SER A 153 -8.23 -12.11 -6.00
N VAL A 154 -7.75 -10.89 -5.72
CA VAL A 154 -6.42 -10.68 -5.12
C VAL A 154 -6.35 -11.28 -3.72
N TYR A 155 -7.38 -11.09 -2.89
CA TYR A 155 -7.40 -11.62 -1.53
C TYR A 155 -7.54 -13.15 -1.52
N GLU A 156 -8.36 -13.72 -2.41
CA GLU A 156 -8.49 -15.16 -2.60
C GLU A 156 -7.17 -15.79 -3.02
N PHE A 157 -6.47 -15.18 -4.00
CA PHE A 157 -5.14 -15.61 -4.41
C PHE A 157 -4.15 -15.59 -3.24
N ALA A 158 -4.09 -14.50 -2.47
CA ALA A 158 -3.16 -14.38 -1.34
C ALA A 158 -3.40 -15.46 -0.27
N ILE A 159 -4.68 -15.73 0.04
CA ILE A 159 -5.07 -16.76 1.01
C ILE A 159 -4.75 -18.15 0.48
N GLU A 160 -5.05 -18.44 -0.78
CA GLU A 160 -4.74 -19.74 -1.40
C GLU A 160 -3.23 -19.98 -1.48
N TYR A 161 -2.47 -18.94 -1.83
CA TYR A 161 -1.02 -19.00 -1.89
C TYR A 161 -0.40 -19.30 -0.52
N ASP A 162 -0.80 -18.60 0.54
CA ASP A 162 -0.33 -18.84 1.91
C ASP A 162 -0.66 -20.28 2.38
N LYS A 163 -1.85 -20.80 2.03
CA LYS A 163 -2.22 -22.20 2.31
C LYS A 163 -1.32 -23.21 1.60
N LYS A 164 -0.94 -22.95 0.35
CA LYS A 164 -0.08 -23.83 -0.45
C LYS A 164 1.41 -23.71 -0.07
N HIS A 165 1.80 -22.58 0.52
CA HIS A 165 3.19 -22.27 0.88
C HIS A 165 3.29 -21.91 2.37
N PRO A 166 2.99 -22.86 3.29
CA PRO A 166 2.99 -22.59 4.73
C PRO A 166 4.38 -22.31 5.32
N ALA A 167 5.44 -22.57 4.53
CA ALA A 167 6.81 -22.33 4.91
C ALA A 167 7.10 -20.82 4.92
N LYS A 168 7.03 -20.20 6.10
CA LYS A 168 7.36 -18.78 6.34
C LYS A 168 8.85 -18.53 6.59
N ASN A 169 9.69 -19.49 6.21
CA ASN A 169 11.14 -19.46 6.39
C ASN A 169 11.84 -18.39 5.54
N TYR A 170 11.16 -17.81 4.55
CA TYR A 170 11.61 -16.59 3.91
C TYR A 170 11.05 -15.35 4.62
N VAL A 171 11.90 -14.65 5.37
CA VAL A 171 11.62 -13.31 5.87
C VAL A 171 12.18 -12.33 4.85
N PHE A 172 11.31 -11.53 4.22
CA PHE A 172 11.76 -10.40 3.39
C PHE A 172 12.42 -9.34 4.28
N ALA A 173 13.71 -9.52 4.52
CA ALA A 173 14.54 -8.61 5.30
C ALA A 173 15.39 -7.80 4.32
N ARG A 174 14.84 -6.68 3.84
CA ARG A 174 15.63 -5.71 3.05
C ARG A 174 16.88 -5.33 3.84
N LYS A 175 18.05 -5.53 3.24
CA LYS A 175 19.34 -5.13 3.81
C LYS A 175 19.84 -3.96 2.99
N ASN A 176 20.08 -2.84 3.66
CA ASN A 176 20.87 -1.75 3.08
C ASN A 176 22.26 -2.31 2.75
N LEU A 177 22.79 -2.00 1.55
CA LEU A 177 24.07 -2.52 1.06
C LEU A 177 25.29 -1.79 1.66
N GLY A 178 25.05 -0.85 2.58
CA GLY A 178 26.04 -0.03 3.26
C GLY A 178 26.42 1.21 2.47
N ASP A 179 27.10 2.14 3.12
CA ASP A 179 27.49 3.46 2.57
C ASP A 179 28.49 3.36 1.39
N SER A 180 29.03 2.17 1.12
CA SER A 180 29.76 1.88 -0.11
C SER A 180 28.85 2.01 -1.33
N VAL A 181 27.63 1.46 -1.25
CA VAL A 181 26.67 1.43 -2.36
C VAL A 181 25.57 2.47 -2.16
N ASN A 182 24.91 2.44 -1.01
CA ASN A 182 23.78 3.32 -0.74
C ASN A 182 24.21 4.71 -0.28
N SER A 183 23.40 5.70 -0.63
CA SER A 183 23.56 7.09 -0.19
C SER A 183 22.23 7.72 0.24
N GLY A 184 22.24 9.02 0.53
CA GLY A 184 21.01 9.79 0.76
C GLY A 184 20.30 10.24 -0.53
N ALA A 185 20.91 10.00 -1.71
CA ALA A 185 20.31 10.31 -3.00
C ALA A 185 19.26 9.26 -3.42
N LEU A 186 18.48 9.57 -4.46
CA LEU A 186 17.63 8.56 -5.08
C LEU A 186 18.50 7.59 -5.89
N GLU A 187 18.31 6.30 -5.68
CA GLU A 187 19.07 5.22 -6.33
C GLU A 187 18.12 4.14 -6.80
N TYR A 188 18.20 3.76 -8.08
CA TYR A 188 17.23 2.86 -8.73
C TYR A 188 17.80 2.20 -9.99
N TYR A 189 17.02 1.31 -10.61
CA TYR A 189 17.39 0.49 -11.77
C TYR A 189 18.75 -0.23 -11.64
N PRO A 190 18.93 -1.06 -10.59
CA PRO A 190 20.14 -1.86 -10.48
C PRO A 190 20.15 -3.00 -11.52
N SER A 191 21.31 -3.24 -12.13
CA SER A 191 21.61 -4.38 -13.00
C SER A 191 22.88 -5.08 -12.47
N LEU A 192 22.93 -6.41 -12.62
CA LEU A 192 24.01 -7.25 -12.09
C LEU A 192 24.55 -8.15 -13.21
N THR A 193 25.85 -8.40 -13.19
CA THR A 193 26.44 -9.51 -13.95
C THR A 193 25.98 -10.86 -13.38
N ILE A 194 26.05 -11.91 -14.21
CA ILE A 194 25.54 -13.24 -13.82
C ILE A 194 26.30 -13.87 -12.64
N ASP A 195 27.57 -13.49 -12.47
CA ASP A 195 28.40 -13.90 -11.34
C ASP A 195 28.10 -13.09 -10.06
N GLY A 196 27.24 -12.08 -10.14
CA GLY A 196 26.85 -11.20 -9.04
C GLY A 196 27.97 -10.27 -8.57
N LYS A 197 29.07 -10.14 -9.32
CA LYS A 197 30.25 -9.38 -8.87
C LYS A 197 30.27 -7.94 -9.33
N LYS A 198 29.53 -7.56 -10.36
CA LYS A 198 29.41 -6.17 -10.79
C LYS A 198 27.97 -5.72 -10.67
N LEU A 199 27.78 -4.58 -10.03
CA LEU A 199 26.50 -3.90 -9.87
C LEU A 199 26.59 -2.55 -10.57
N ILE A 200 25.69 -2.29 -11.50
CA ILE A 200 25.47 -0.95 -12.06
C ILE A 200 24.10 -0.46 -11.63
N PHE A 201 23.96 0.81 -11.28
CA PHE A 201 22.69 1.41 -10.87
C PHE A 201 22.66 2.90 -11.19
N THR A 202 21.46 3.46 -11.28
CA THR A 202 21.27 4.91 -11.43
C THR A 202 21.34 5.57 -10.06
N ARG A 203 22.03 6.70 -9.96
CA ARG A 203 21.97 7.61 -8.81
C ARG A 203 21.64 9.01 -9.30
N ARG A 204 20.60 9.60 -8.71
CA ARG A 204 20.14 10.94 -9.07
C ARG A 204 20.68 12.01 -8.14
N ILE A 205 21.53 12.90 -8.65
CA ILE A 205 22.13 14.00 -7.88
C ILE A 205 21.71 15.33 -8.52
N ALA A 206 21.16 16.25 -7.73
CA ALA A 206 20.73 17.57 -8.21
C ALA A 206 19.77 17.55 -9.43
N GLY A 207 19.05 16.44 -9.64
CA GLY A 207 18.12 16.27 -10.75
C GLY A 207 18.67 15.43 -11.90
N ASP A 208 19.98 15.19 -11.94
CA ASP A 208 20.71 14.50 -13.00
C ASP A 208 20.89 13.01 -12.70
N GLU A 209 20.64 12.14 -13.69
CA GLU A 209 20.62 10.68 -13.56
C GLU A 209 21.89 10.06 -14.14
N ASP A 210 22.85 9.76 -13.27
CA ASP A 210 24.11 9.15 -13.64
C ASP A 210 24.12 7.65 -13.33
N PHE A 211 24.84 6.86 -14.13
CA PHE A 211 25.14 5.47 -13.80
C PHE A 211 26.37 5.35 -12.90
N TYR A 212 26.27 4.50 -11.89
CA TYR A 212 27.33 4.19 -10.94
C TYR A 212 27.62 2.70 -10.96
N GLU A 213 28.89 2.33 -10.81
CA GLU A 213 29.32 0.94 -10.65
C GLU A 213 29.93 0.65 -9.27
N CYS A 214 29.70 -0.58 -8.82
CA CYS A 214 30.36 -1.21 -7.68
C CYS A 214 30.83 -2.62 -8.08
N ASP A 215 31.94 -3.05 -7.46
CA ASP A 215 32.45 -4.40 -7.59
C ASP A 215 32.38 -5.12 -6.24
N LEU A 216 32.00 -6.39 -6.24
CA LEU A 216 32.01 -7.24 -5.06
C LEU A 216 33.39 -7.89 -4.93
N VAL A 217 34.18 -7.41 -3.97
CA VAL A 217 35.54 -7.89 -3.68
C VAL A 217 35.56 -8.45 -2.27
N ASP A 218 35.99 -9.71 -2.12
CA ASP A 218 36.05 -10.41 -0.82
C ASP A 218 34.73 -10.34 -0.02
N GLY A 219 33.60 -10.44 -0.72
CA GLY A 219 32.26 -10.40 -0.14
C GLY A 219 31.79 -9.01 0.29
N LYS A 220 32.51 -7.94 -0.07
CA LYS A 220 32.16 -6.55 0.23
C LYS A 220 32.07 -5.73 -1.06
N TRP A 221 31.04 -4.90 -1.15
CA TRP A 221 30.93 -3.95 -2.25
C TRP A 221 31.97 -2.84 -2.11
N SER A 222 32.68 -2.57 -3.20
CA SER A 222 33.55 -1.41 -3.34
C SER A 222 32.73 -0.12 -3.31
N LYS A 223 33.40 1.01 -3.11
CA LYS A 223 32.75 2.31 -3.10
C LYS A 223 32.19 2.62 -4.49
N ALA A 224 30.89 2.93 -4.54
CA ALA A 224 30.20 3.36 -5.74
C ALA A 224 30.92 4.55 -6.37
N LYS A 225 31.23 4.42 -7.65
CA LYS A 225 31.84 5.46 -8.47
C LYS A 225 31.02 5.62 -9.76
N PRO A 226 30.97 6.82 -10.35
CA PRO A 226 30.34 7.00 -11.66
C PRO A 226 30.94 6.04 -12.68
N LEU A 227 30.13 5.56 -13.62
CA LEU A 227 30.64 4.85 -14.79
C LEU A 227 31.61 5.76 -15.53
N GLY A 228 32.80 5.24 -15.82
CA GLY A 228 33.73 5.95 -16.68
C GLY A 228 33.30 5.88 -18.15
N GLY A 229 34.02 6.61 -19.00
CA GLY A 229 33.70 6.72 -20.43
C GLY A 229 32.65 7.81 -20.67
N ARG A 230 32.11 7.88 -21.88
CA ARG A 230 31.04 8.84 -22.25
C ARG A 230 29.68 8.15 -22.26
N VAL A 231 29.41 7.43 -21.17
CA VAL A 231 28.10 6.82 -20.91
C VAL A 231 27.25 7.83 -20.16
N ASN A 232 27.77 8.35 -19.05
CA ASN A 232 27.21 9.50 -18.35
C ASN A 232 27.58 10.79 -19.09
N THR A 233 26.61 11.65 -19.34
CA THR A 233 26.85 12.95 -19.99
C THR A 233 26.13 14.09 -19.27
N ASN A 234 26.07 15.27 -19.89
CA ASN A 234 25.26 16.39 -19.37
C ASN A 234 23.83 16.36 -19.94
N LEU A 235 23.46 15.28 -20.63
CA LEU A 235 22.13 15.00 -21.14
C LEU A 235 21.42 14.05 -20.18
N ASN A 236 20.27 13.51 -20.59
CA ASN A 236 19.51 12.62 -19.72
C ASN A 236 19.73 11.17 -20.15
N GLU A 237 20.26 10.36 -19.24
CA GLU A 237 20.44 8.92 -19.41
C GLU A 237 19.62 8.14 -18.39
N GLY A 238 19.16 6.95 -18.78
CA GLY A 238 18.31 6.16 -17.90
C GLY A 238 18.25 4.68 -18.26
N ALA A 239 17.59 3.92 -17.37
CA ALA A 239 17.17 2.54 -17.62
C ALA A 239 18.27 1.58 -18.11
N GLN A 240 19.51 1.73 -17.62
CA GLN A 240 20.62 0.89 -18.05
C GLN A 240 20.44 -0.60 -17.73
N ASN A 241 21.04 -1.44 -18.57
CA ASN A 241 21.21 -2.86 -18.31
C ASN A 241 22.59 -3.34 -18.78
N ILE A 242 23.36 -3.94 -17.87
CA ILE A 242 24.64 -4.57 -18.21
C ILE A 242 24.43 -5.99 -18.71
N SER A 243 25.23 -6.40 -19.70
CA SER A 243 25.27 -7.77 -20.17
C SER A 243 25.69 -8.74 -19.06
N GLN A 244 25.24 -9.99 -19.19
CA GLN A 244 25.50 -11.02 -18.19
C GLN A 244 26.99 -11.31 -17.98
N ASP A 245 27.79 -11.23 -19.05
CA ASP A 245 29.24 -11.35 -19.04
C ASP A 245 29.96 -10.05 -18.64
N GLY A 246 29.24 -8.93 -18.55
CA GLY A 246 29.75 -7.63 -18.15
C GLY A 246 30.62 -6.93 -19.20
N GLU A 247 30.49 -7.31 -20.47
CA GLU A 247 31.28 -6.79 -21.59
C GLU A 247 30.59 -5.67 -22.38
N TRP A 248 29.28 -5.48 -22.21
CA TRP A 248 28.55 -4.37 -22.82
C TRP A 248 27.39 -3.90 -21.94
N ILE A 249 26.92 -2.67 -22.17
CA ILE A 249 25.79 -2.05 -21.48
C ILE A 249 24.88 -1.42 -22.52
N ILE A 250 23.57 -1.61 -22.37
CA ILE A 250 22.54 -0.90 -23.13
C ILE A 250 21.83 0.05 -22.19
N PHE A 251 21.50 1.25 -22.66
CA PHE A 251 20.82 2.26 -21.87
C PHE A 251 20.04 3.23 -22.77
N THR A 252 19.09 3.94 -22.19
CA THR A 252 18.37 5.02 -22.88
C THR A 252 19.17 6.31 -22.78
N GLY A 253 19.41 6.98 -23.90
CA GLY A 253 20.00 8.32 -23.98
C GLY A 253 19.07 9.28 -24.69
N CYS A 254 18.71 10.40 -24.04
CA CYS A 254 17.78 11.38 -24.60
C CYS A 254 18.53 12.59 -25.18
N ASN A 255 18.14 12.98 -26.40
CA ASN A 255 18.74 14.09 -27.16
C ASN A 255 20.24 13.92 -27.46
N TYR A 256 20.73 12.67 -27.46
CA TYR A 256 22.08 12.36 -27.88
C TYR A 256 22.27 12.69 -29.37
N PRO A 257 23.48 13.11 -29.80
CA PRO A 257 23.78 13.29 -31.22
C PRO A 257 23.52 11.99 -31.99
N GLU A 258 23.00 12.12 -33.21
CA GLU A 258 22.71 10.98 -34.11
C GLU A 258 21.58 10.05 -33.65
N GLY A 259 20.74 10.50 -32.71
CA GLY A 259 19.48 9.85 -32.36
C GLY A 259 18.45 9.86 -33.50
N GLN A 260 17.63 8.81 -33.54
CA GLN A 260 16.46 8.64 -34.41
C GLN A 260 15.22 9.31 -33.79
N GLY A 261 14.99 9.10 -32.49
CA GLY A 261 13.91 9.67 -31.71
C GLY A 261 14.39 10.69 -30.68
N SER A 262 13.53 10.95 -29.69
CA SER A 262 13.87 11.89 -28.60
C SER A 262 14.57 11.21 -27.42
N CYS A 263 14.36 9.90 -27.23
CA CYS A 263 15.06 9.04 -26.29
C CYS A 263 15.25 7.68 -26.95
N ASP A 264 16.50 7.33 -27.21
CA ASP A 264 16.90 6.16 -27.99
C ASP A 264 17.71 5.20 -27.13
N LEU A 265 17.79 3.95 -27.55
CA LEU A 265 18.74 3.00 -26.98
C LEU A 265 20.13 3.18 -27.58
N TYR A 266 21.12 3.18 -26.70
CA TYR A 266 22.54 3.20 -27.01
C TYR A 266 23.22 1.97 -26.40
N ILE A 267 24.31 1.54 -27.02
CA ILE A 267 25.18 0.49 -26.52
C ILE A 267 26.59 1.04 -26.26
N SER A 268 27.23 0.59 -25.18
CA SER A 268 28.64 0.85 -24.91
C SER A 268 29.34 -0.44 -24.50
N PHE A 269 30.60 -0.59 -24.93
CA PHE A 269 31.40 -1.79 -24.74
C PHE A 269 32.50 -1.55 -23.71
N LYS A 270 32.78 -2.58 -22.92
CA LYS A 270 33.89 -2.57 -21.98
C LYS A 270 35.22 -2.56 -22.72
N THR A 271 36.12 -1.69 -22.27
CA THR A 271 37.48 -1.53 -22.79
C THR A 271 38.50 -1.81 -21.70
N LYS A 272 39.79 -1.77 -22.03
CA LYS A 272 40.88 -1.94 -21.05
C LYS A 272 40.87 -0.88 -19.94
N ASN A 273 40.40 0.33 -20.24
CA ASN A 273 40.51 1.47 -19.35
C ASN A 273 39.15 1.93 -18.77
N SER A 274 38.03 1.65 -19.46
CA SER A 274 36.68 2.12 -19.11
C SER A 274 35.61 1.52 -20.04
N TRP A 275 34.46 2.19 -20.20
CA TRP A 275 33.48 1.98 -21.25
C TRP A 275 33.79 2.79 -22.52
N SER A 276 33.39 2.28 -23.69
CA SER A 276 33.50 2.98 -24.98
C SER A 276 32.56 4.18 -25.04
N GLU A 277 32.69 5.00 -26.09
CA GLU A 277 31.60 5.94 -26.42
C GLU A 277 30.31 5.16 -26.74
N ALA A 278 29.18 5.81 -26.47
CA ALA A 278 27.86 5.25 -26.68
C ALA A 278 27.50 5.27 -28.17
N GLU A 279 27.11 4.12 -28.71
CA GLU A 279 26.71 3.95 -30.10
C GLU A 279 25.19 3.78 -30.19
N ASN A 280 24.53 4.57 -31.04
CA ASN A 280 23.09 4.39 -31.30
C ASN A 280 22.89 3.02 -31.95
N ILE A 281 21.96 2.21 -31.43
CA ILE A 281 21.77 0.83 -31.93
C ILE A 281 20.99 0.77 -33.26
N GLY A 282 20.60 1.93 -33.79
CA GLY A 282 20.08 2.10 -35.13
C GLY A 282 18.56 1.89 -35.27
N PRO A 283 18.02 2.21 -36.46
CA PRO A 283 16.57 2.30 -36.71
C PRO A 283 15.86 0.95 -36.83
N ILE A 284 16.59 -0.16 -36.71
CA ILE A 284 15.98 -1.50 -36.63
C ILE A 284 15.35 -1.71 -35.24
N VAL A 285 15.93 -1.08 -34.21
CA VAL A 285 15.48 -1.19 -32.83
C VAL A 285 14.88 0.11 -32.32
N ASN A 286 15.55 1.24 -32.56
CA ASN A 286 15.04 2.56 -32.17
C ASN A 286 13.94 3.02 -33.13
N THR A 287 12.97 3.77 -32.61
CA THR A 287 11.87 4.36 -33.38
C THR A 287 11.92 5.88 -33.32
N ASP A 288 11.03 6.55 -34.06
CA ASP A 288 10.90 8.01 -33.98
C ASP A 288 10.23 8.47 -32.65
N PHE A 289 9.89 7.55 -31.75
CA PHE A 289 9.25 7.81 -30.45
C PHE A 289 10.24 7.71 -29.28
N TRP A 290 9.76 7.42 -28.07
CA TRP A 290 10.60 7.21 -26.88
C TRP A 290 10.73 5.72 -26.62
N GLU A 291 11.96 5.24 -26.53
CA GLU A 291 12.34 3.95 -25.97
C GLU A 291 12.64 4.03 -24.46
#